data_AF-A0A8T2QUX4-F1
#
_entry.id   AF-A0A8T2QUX4-F1
#
_cell.length_a   1.000
_cell.length_b   1.000
_cell.length_c   1.000
_cell.angle_alpha   90.00
_cell.angle_beta   90.00
_cell.angle_gamma   90.00
#
_symmetry.space_group_name_H-M   'P 1'
#
loop_
_entity.id
_entity.type
_entity.pdbx_description
1 polymer ?
#
loop_
_entity_poly.entity_id
_entity_poly.type
_entity_poly.pdbx_seq_one_letter_code
_entity_poly.pdbx_strand_id
1 'polypeptide(L)'
;MAWKGSLHFATIFLGLSYGSFSSVNPAVSSELFGFKSFGPIFGFLTLSAPASSTILAGFVAGAIYDKEAEKQKASECAGQVCFFLTCWIMVGVCACGMLLSAILSWRVREIYRRKLQRSTSNCQRSLC
;
A
#
# COMPACT_ATOMS: atom_id res chain seq x y z
N MET A 1 -10.43 24.86 -2.98
CA MET A 1 -11.91 24.76 -3.06
C MET A 1 -12.29 23.33 -2.65
N ALA A 2 -12.70 23.10 -1.41
CA ALA A 2 -13.14 21.78 -0.97
C ALA A 2 -14.64 21.64 -1.26
N TRP A 3 -15.01 20.78 -2.20
CA TRP A 3 -16.41 20.44 -2.45
C TRP A 3 -16.93 19.63 -1.25
N LYS A 4 -18.04 20.06 -0.63
CA LYS A 4 -18.74 19.32 0.42
C LYS A 4 -19.13 17.95 -0.15
N GLY A 5 -18.39 16.89 0.22
CA GLY A 5 -18.61 15.52 -0.24
C GLY A 5 -17.37 14.77 -0.76
N SER A 6 -16.27 15.46 -1.12
CA SER A 6 -15.08 14.80 -1.67
C SER A 6 -14.43 13.78 -0.71
N LEU A 7 -14.51 14.05 0.59
CA LEU A 7 -13.98 13.16 1.64
C LEU A 7 -14.78 11.86 1.76
N HIS A 8 -16.10 11.89 1.53
CA HIS A 8 -16.92 10.68 1.57
C HIS A 8 -16.56 9.70 0.46
N PHE A 9 -16.39 10.20 -0.77
CA PHE A 9 -15.93 9.37 -1.88
C PHE A 9 -14.54 8.79 -1.61
N ALA A 10 -13.62 9.59 -1.09
CA ALA A 10 -12.27 9.14 -0.75
C ALA A 10 -12.29 8.00 0.28
N THR A 11 -13.07 8.12 1.35
CA THR A 11 -13.16 7.09 2.41
C THR A 11 -13.76 5.78 1.88
N ILE A 12 -14.79 5.84 1.05
CA ILE A 12 -15.39 4.64 0.44
C ILE A 12 -14.36 3.91 -0.43
N PHE A 13 -13.63 4.65 -1.27
CA PHE A 13 -12.59 4.08 -2.13
C PHE A 13 -11.42 3.50 -1.32
N LEU A 14 -11.01 4.20 -0.26
CA LEU A 14 -9.94 3.76 0.64
C LEU A 14 -10.33 2.43 1.31
N GLY A 15 -11.56 2.33 1.83
CA GLY A 15 -12.07 1.12 2.47
C GLY A 15 -12.13 -0.08 1.53
N LEU A 16 -12.66 0.10 0.32
CA LEU A 16 -12.73 -0.96 -0.69
C LEU A 16 -11.33 -1.48 -1.09
N SER A 17 -10.38 -0.56 -1.25
CA SER A 17 -9.00 -0.91 -1.63
C SER A 17 -8.24 -1.64 -0.50
N TYR A 18 -8.34 -1.15 0.73
CA TYR A 18 -7.65 -1.72 1.88
C TYR A 18 -8.15 -3.13 2.20
N GLY A 19 -9.47 -3.35 2.10
CA GLY A 19 -10.06 -4.67 2.26
C GLY A 19 -9.52 -5.68 1.24
N SER A 20 -9.46 -5.29 -0.03
CA SER A 20 -8.94 -6.14 -1.11
C SER A 20 -7.49 -6.54 -0.85
N PHE A 21 -6.65 -5.61 -0.39
CA PHE A 21 -5.25 -5.86 -0.08
C PHE A 21 -5.05 -6.83 1.09
N SER A 22 -5.86 -6.66 2.16
CA SER A 22 -5.78 -7.50 3.36
C SER A 22 -6.08 -8.98 3.07
N SER A 23 -7.02 -9.26 2.17
CA SER A 23 -7.36 -10.64 1.76
C SER A 23 -6.33 -11.28 0.82
N VAL A 24 -5.70 -10.48 -0.04
CA VAL A 24 -4.73 -10.98 -1.03
C VAL A 24 -3.39 -11.32 -0.38
N ASN A 25 -2.92 -10.54 0.59
CA ASN A 25 -1.62 -10.74 1.24
C ASN A 25 -1.38 -12.17 1.79
N PRO A 26 -2.28 -12.78 2.60
CA PRO A 26 -2.04 -14.13 3.11
C PRO A 26 -2.04 -15.19 2.01
N ALA A 27 -2.85 -15.02 0.96
CA ALA A 27 -2.91 -15.94 -0.17
C ALA A 27 -1.63 -15.88 -1.03
N VAL A 28 -1.12 -14.68 -1.30
CA VAL A 28 0.14 -14.50 -2.06
C VAL A 28 1.33 -15.01 -1.25
N SER A 29 1.36 -14.76 0.06
CA SER A 29 2.45 -15.22 0.92
C SER A 29 2.52 -16.75 1.03
N SER A 30 1.39 -17.46 1.01
CA SER A 30 1.38 -18.93 1.04
C SER A 30 1.81 -19.54 -0.31
N GLU A 31 1.47 -18.90 -1.44
CA GLU A 31 1.89 -19.33 -2.77
C GLU A 31 3.39 -19.11 -3.04
N LEU A 32 3.98 -18.03 -2.49
CA LEU A 32 5.35 -17.63 -2.82
C LEU A 32 6.41 -18.32 -1.94
N PHE A 33 6.14 -18.50 -0.64
CA PHE A 33 7.11 -19.01 0.33
C PHE A 33 6.88 -20.47 0.72
N GLY A 34 5.68 -21.02 0.44
CA GLY A 34 5.27 -22.34 0.91
C GLY A 34 5.12 -22.40 2.44
N PHE A 35 4.58 -23.53 2.93
CA PHE A 35 4.22 -23.67 4.35
C PHE A 35 5.41 -23.70 5.34
N LYS A 36 6.65 -23.85 4.86
CA LYS A 36 7.81 -24.13 5.72
C LYS A 36 8.28 -22.89 6.53
N SER A 37 7.93 -21.67 6.12
CA SER A 37 8.34 -20.44 6.84
C SER A 37 7.34 -19.27 6.69
N PHE A 38 6.03 -19.52 6.75
CA PHE A 38 5.00 -18.47 6.61
C PHE A 38 4.99 -17.47 7.79
N GLY A 39 5.15 -17.97 9.02
CA GLY A 39 5.03 -17.16 10.25
C GLY A 39 5.96 -15.94 10.32
N PRO A 40 7.29 -16.09 10.12
CA PRO A 40 8.22 -14.96 10.21
C PRO A 40 7.95 -13.86 9.19
N ILE A 41 7.58 -14.25 7.97
CA ILE A 41 7.37 -13.32 6.85
C ILE A 41 6.08 -12.51 7.05
N PHE A 42 5.01 -13.18 7.48
CA PHE A 42 3.75 -12.50 7.83
C PHE A 42 3.89 -11.62 9.07
N GLY A 43 4.74 -12.01 10.02
CA GLY A 43 5.11 -11.19 11.17
C GLY A 43 5.80 -9.88 10.76
N PHE A 44 6.73 -9.93 9.82
CA PHE A 44 7.37 -8.72 9.30
C PHE A 44 6.40 -7.80 8.55
N LEU A 45 5.48 -8.36 7.75
CA LEU A 45 4.41 -7.60 7.11
C LEU A 45 3.51 -6.88 8.12
N THR A 46 3.20 -7.54 9.23
CA THR A 46 2.39 -6.96 10.30
C THR A 46 3.15 -5.87 11.06
N LEU A 47 4.47 -6.04 11.27
CA LEU A 47 5.34 -5.03 11.88
C LEU A 47 5.51 -3.78 10.99
N SER A 48 5.33 -3.92 9.68
CA SER A 48 5.37 -2.78 8.76
C SER A 48 4.22 -1.80 8.98
N ALA A 49 3.05 -2.25 9.42
CA ALA A 49 1.90 -1.38 9.68
C ALA A 49 2.19 -0.30 10.74
N PRO A 50 2.68 -0.61 11.95
CA PRO A 50 3.08 0.41 12.92
C PRO A 50 4.31 1.19 12.45
N ALA A 51 5.27 0.56 11.75
CA ALA A 51 6.44 1.27 11.22
C ALA A 51 6.06 2.37 10.22
N SER A 52 5.05 2.12 9.38
CA SER A 52 4.57 3.11 8.41
C SER A 52 3.91 4.29 9.10
N SER A 53 3.07 4.03 10.11
CA SER A 53 2.41 5.08 10.90
C SER A 53 3.43 5.96 11.64
N THR A 54 4.47 5.38 12.24
CA THR A 54 5.47 6.15 12.98
C THR A 54 6.38 6.97 12.06
N ILE A 55 6.77 6.43 10.90
CA ILE A 55 7.64 7.14 9.97
C ILE A 55 6.89 8.28 9.27
N LEU A 56 5.67 8.03 8.75
CA LEU A 56 4.90 9.05 8.03
C LEU A 56 4.28 10.08 8.98
N ALA A 57 3.68 9.67 10.10
CA ALA A 57 3.09 10.64 11.03
C ALA A 57 4.15 11.30 11.91
N GLY A 58 5.07 10.53 12.48
CA GLY A 58 6.06 11.06 13.40
C GLY A 58 7.14 11.89 12.72
N PHE A 59 7.76 11.35 11.67
CA PHE A 59 8.92 11.99 11.06
C PHE A 59 8.52 13.00 9.98
N VAL A 60 7.68 12.57 9.03
CA VAL A 60 7.26 13.43 7.92
C VAL A 60 6.29 14.49 8.41
N ALA A 61 5.18 14.11 9.07
CA ALA A 61 4.26 15.13 9.56
C ALA A 61 4.94 16.04 10.59
N GLY A 62 5.62 15.49 11.62
CA GLY A 62 6.34 16.29 12.61
C GLY A 62 7.27 17.35 12.00
N ALA A 63 8.15 16.98 11.08
CA ALA A 63 9.09 17.91 10.46
C ALA A 63 8.42 19.01 9.60
N ILE A 64 7.30 18.69 8.95
CA ILE A 64 6.53 19.69 8.18
C ILE A 64 5.74 20.59 9.12
N TYR A 65 5.08 20.04 10.14
CA TYR A 65 4.28 20.81 11.10
C TYR A 65 5.15 21.77 11.92
N ASP A 66 6.33 21.35 12.37
CA ASP A 66 7.27 22.22 13.11
C ASP A 66 7.75 23.38 12.25
N LYS A 67 8.08 23.14 10.97
CA LYS A 67 8.54 24.19 10.05
C LYS A 67 7.47 25.21 9.68
N GLU A 68 6.20 24.82 9.68
CA GLU A 68 5.10 25.74 9.38
C GLU A 68 4.57 26.44 10.65
N ALA A 69 4.70 25.81 11.83
CA ALA A 69 4.40 26.42 13.13
C ALA A 69 5.29 27.64 13.41
N GLU A 70 6.59 27.58 13.11
CA GLU A 70 7.50 28.73 13.24
C GLU A 70 7.12 29.90 12.32
N LYS A 71 6.68 29.61 11.09
CA LYS A 71 6.32 30.64 10.11
C LYS A 71 5.00 31.35 10.43
N GLN A 72 4.04 30.64 11.02
CA GLN A 72 2.73 31.19 11.35
C GLN A 72 2.61 31.69 12.80
N LYS A 73 3.66 31.54 13.63
CA LYS A 73 3.66 31.86 15.07
C LYS A 73 2.48 31.21 15.83
N ALA A 74 1.99 30.10 15.32
CA ALA A 74 0.88 29.33 15.87
C ALA A 74 1.40 27.94 16.26
N SER A 75 0.93 27.42 17.38
CA SER A 75 1.37 26.13 17.93
C SER A 75 0.95 24.93 17.08
N GLU A 76 -0.05 25.08 16.19
CA GLU A 76 -0.55 24.01 15.34
C GLU A 76 -0.90 24.52 13.93
N CYS A 77 -0.50 23.78 12.89
CA CYS A 77 -0.83 24.12 11.50
C CYS A 77 -2.26 23.63 11.17
N ALA A 78 -3.27 24.41 11.55
CA ALA A 78 -4.66 24.15 11.20
C ALA A 78 -5.04 24.90 9.91
N GLY A 79 -5.06 24.22 8.76
CA GLY A 79 -5.45 24.86 7.51
C GLY A 79 -5.52 23.97 6.27
N GLN A 80 -6.25 24.47 5.26
CA GLN A 80 -6.41 23.83 3.95
C GLN A 80 -5.06 23.53 3.28
N VAL A 81 -4.05 24.37 3.51
CA VAL A 81 -2.70 24.24 2.92
C VAL A 81 -1.95 23.01 3.45
N CYS A 82 -1.99 22.76 4.76
CA CYS A 82 -1.31 21.61 5.37
C CYS A 82 -1.94 20.28 4.92
N PHE A 83 -3.27 20.27 4.75
CA PHE A 83 -4.00 19.12 4.20
C PHE A 83 -3.60 18.82 2.76
N PHE A 84 -3.53 19.82 1.88
CA PHE A 84 -3.12 19.62 0.49
C PHE A 84 -1.67 19.14 0.36
N LEU A 85 -0.77 19.68 1.18
CA LEU A 85 0.64 19.28 1.17
C LEU A 85 0.79 17.80 1.55
N THR A 86 0.10 17.37 2.61
CA THR A 86 0.11 15.98 3.06
C THR A 86 -0.51 15.05 2.01
N CYS A 87 -1.63 15.45 1.40
CA CYS A 87 -2.23 14.70 0.29
C CYS A 87 -1.25 14.54 -0.89
N TRP A 88 -0.49 15.57 -1.24
CA TRP A 88 0.49 15.51 -2.33
C TRP A 88 1.64 14.54 -2.02
N ILE A 89 2.17 14.58 -0.79
CA ILE A 89 3.21 13.66 -0.34
C ILE A 89 2.69 12.22 -0.37
N MET A 90 1.47 11.98 0.13
CA MET A 90 0.84 10.66 0.10
C MET A 90 0.63 10.14 -1.32
N VAL A 91 0.18 10.99 -2.24
CA VAL A 91 0.07 10.63 -3.66
C VAL A 91 1.44 10.23 -4.23
N GLY A 92 2.51 10.96 -3.90
CA GLY A 92 3.87 10.61 -4.30
C GLY A 92 4.31 9.24 -3.79
N VAL A 93 4.11 8.97 -2.49
CA VAL A 93 4.43 7.67 -1.88
C VAL A 93 3.61 6.54 -2.51
N CYS A 94 2.30 6.74 -2.72
CA CYS A 94 1.42 5.77 -3.38
C CYS A 94 1.82 5.52 -4.84
N ALA A 95 2.21 6.56 -5.58
CA ALA A 95 2.67 6.41 -6.97
C ALA A 95 3.97 5.60 -7.05
N CYS A 96 4.96 5.89 -6.18
CA CYS A 96 6.17 5.09 -6.07
C CYS A 96 5.86 3.64 -5.70
N GLY A 97 4.95 3.42 -4.74
CA GLY A 97 4.48 2.09 -4.37
C GLY A 97 3.85 1.34 -5.55
N MET A 98 2.92 1.99 -6.27
CA MET A 98 2.28 1.41 -7.46
C MET A 98 3.28 1.05 -8.55
N LEU A 99 4.30 1.89 -8.79
CA LEU A 99 5.36 1.59 -9.76
C LEU A 99 6.17 0.36 -9.36
N LEU A 100 6.62 0.30 -8.10
CA LEU A 100 7.35 -0.85 -7.56
C LEU A 100 6.49 -2.13 -7.63
N SER A 101 5.22 -2.05 -7.23
CA SER A 101 4.28 -3.16 -7.31
C SER A 101 4.01 -3.58 -8.76
N ALA A 102 3.92 -2.65 -9.71
CA ALA A 102 3.73 -2.96 -11.13
C ALA A 102 4.96 -3.66 -11.72
N ILE A 103 6.17 -3.19 -11.39
CA ILE A 103 7.43 -3.82 -11.80
C ILE A 103 7.52 -5.25 -11.26
N LEU A 104 7.26 -5.42 -9.96
CA LEU A 104 7.25 -6.75 -9.33
C LEU A 104 6.19 -7.65 -9.94
N SER A 105 4.98 -7.13 -10.15
CA SER A 105 3.87 -7.88 -10.78
C SER A 105 4.21 -8.31 -12.19
N TRP A 106 4.93 -7.49 -12.96
CA TRP A 106 5.37 -7.88 -14.30
C TRP A 106 6.36 -9.04 -14.24
N ARG A 107 7.35 -9.00 -13.34
CA ARG A 107 8.30 -10.11 -13.12
C ARG A 107 7.60 -11.38 -12.65
N VAL A 108 6.67 -11.27 -11.70
CA VAL A 108 5.91 -12.41 -11.17
C VAL A 108 4.96 -12.98 -12.23
N ARG A 109 4.32 -12.15 -13.05
CA ARG A 109 3.42 -12.60 -14.14
C ARG A 109 4.14 -13.43 -15.18
N GLU A 110 5.42 -13.18 -15.45
CA GLU A 110 6.18 -14.03 -16.36
C GLU A 110 6.29 -15.46 -15.80
N ILE A 111 6.62 -15.59 -14.51
CA ILE A 111 6.72 -16.88 -13.81
C ILE A 111 5.35 -17.54 -13.68
N TYR A 112 4.31 -16.76 -13.34
CA TYR A 112 2.94 -17.26 -13.22
C TYR A 112 2.38 -17.72 -14.56
N ARG A 113 2.68 -17.01 -15.68
CA ARG A 113 2.32 -17.48 -17.03
C ARG A 113 2.95 -18.84 -17.33
N ARG A 114 4.23 -19.05 -16.99
CA ARG A 114 4.87 -20.36 -17.19
C ARG A 114 4.24 -21.47 -16.34
N LYS A 115 3.82 -21.16 -15.10
CA LYS A 115 3.08 -22.10 -14.25
C LYS A 115 1.66 -22.37 -14.76
N LEU A 116 0.94 -21.35 -15.21
CA LEU A 116 -0.42 -21.47 -15.76
C LEU A 116 -0.41 -22.28 -17.06
N GLN A 117 0.55 -22.03 -17.95
CA GLN A 117 0.76 -22.83 -19.16
C GLN A 117 1.06 -24.31 -18.82
N ARG A 118 1.89 -24.57 -17.80
CA ARG A 118 2.10 -25.93 -17.30
C ARG A 118 0.82 -26.55 -16.73
N SER A 119 0.04 -25.80 -15.96
CA SER A 119 -1.24 -26.25 -15.39
C SER A 119 -2.26 -26.61 -16.48
N THR A 120 -2.37 -25.80 -17.54
CA THR A 120 -3.18 -26.11 -18.73
C THR A 120 -2.67 -27.35 -19.47
N SER A 121 -1.35 -27.51 -19.64
CA SER A 121 -0.77 -28.71 -20.27
C SER A 121 -0.96 -29.99 -19.45
N ASN A 122 -0.97 -29.89 -18.11
CA ASN A 122 -1.26 -31.02 -17.22
C ASN A 122 -2.76 -31.35 -17.20
N CYS A 123 -3.65 -30.36 -17.29
CA CYS A 123 -5.09 -30.60 -17.45
C CYS A 123 -5.39 -31.35 -18.76
N GLN A 124 -4.67 -31.03 -19.84
CA GLN A 124 -4.76 -31.79 -21.09
C GLN A 124 -4.25 -33.23 -20.97
N ARG A 125 -3.35 -33.51 -20.02
CA ARG A 125 -2.78 -34.85 -19.80
C ARG A 125 -3.60 -35.70 -18.83
N SER A 126 -4.46 -35.09 -18.00
CA SER A 126 -5.39 -35.77 -17.09
C SER A 126 -6.76 -36.09 -17.73
N LEU A 127 -7.03 -35.59 -18.93
CA LEU A 127 -8.26 -35.85 -19.71
C LEU A 127 -8.05 -36.85 -20.87
N CYS A 128 -6.91 -37.56 -20.91
CA CYS A 128 -6.64 -38.68 -21.80
C CYS A 128 -6.42 -39.96 -20.99
#